data_AF-A0A158I1G0-F1
#
_entry.id   AF-A0A158I1G0-F1
#
_cell.length_a   1.000
_cell.length_b   1.000
_cell.length_c   1.000
_cell.angle_alpha   90.00
_cell.angle_beta   90.00
_cell.angle_gamma   90.00
#
_symmetry.space_group_name_H-M   'P 1'
#
loop_
_entity.id
_entity.type
_entity.pdbx_description
1 polymer ?
#
loop_
_entity_poly.entity_id
_entity_poly.type
_entity_poly.pdbx_seq_one_letter_code
_entity_poly.pdbx_strand_id
1 'polypeptide(L)'
;MRYRNVISVLKNPFYAGAYVYGKSGKQMAIVDGRARKSYKHPKPFDEWDVLLREHHEGYIDWAEFERNQKQLAANAYGKAGDVKSGRGGRALLAGLFACARCGRRLFVAYTGRIPQPVYRCARFDMPPQCMSFGGSRIDAAIGKELLPVVEPMAIEAARQAEQMHMDTLTEQRRIVKLELQQAQYEATLAERRYAACDPDNRLKQGGSRILPVGLP
;
A
#
# COMPACT_ATOMS: atom_id res chain seq x y z
N MET A 1 5.96 -12.64 13.44
CA MET A 1 5.47 -13.31 12.21
C MET A 1 6.62 -13.47 11.22
N ARG A 2 6.87 -14.67 10.65
CA ARG A 2 8.00 -14.90 9.72
C ARG A 2 7.61 -14.53 8.28
N TYR A 3 8.52 -13.92 7.51
CA TYR A 3 8.32 -13.52 6.11
C TYR A 3 7.71 -14.63 5.22
N ARG A 4 8.20 -15.87 5.40
CA ARG A 4 7.72 -17.03 4.64
C ARG A 4 6.21 -17.27 4.80
N ASN A 5 5.66 -17.02 5.98
CA ASN A 5 4.24 -17.24 6.26
C ASN A 5 3.38 -16.15 5.60
N VAL A 6 3.84 -14.90 5.62
CA VAL A 6 3.15 -13.78 4.96
C VAL A 6 3.10 -14.02 3.45
N ILE A 7 4.24 -14.38 2.83
CA ILE A 7 4.28 -14.65 1.39
C ILE A 7 3.44 -15.87 1.01
N SER A 8 3.39 -16.92 1.84
CA SER A 8 2.54 -18.07 1.53
C SER A 8 1.05 -17.72 1.54
N VAL A 9 0.61 -16.81 2.42
CA VAL A 9 -0.76 -16.32 2.45
C VAL A 9 -1.03 -15.47 1.20
N LEU A 10 -0.19 -14.48 0.92
CA LEU A 10 -0.38 -13.58 -0.21
C LEU A 10 -0.36 -14.28 -1.58
N LYS A 11 0.35 -15.41 -1.72
CA LYS A 11 0.39 -16.19 -2.95
C LYS A 11 -0.70 -17.28 -3.04
N ASN A 12 -1.53 -17.44 -2.02
CA ASN A 12 -2.54 -18.49 -2.00
C ASN A 12 -3.88 -18.00 -2.57
N PRO A 13 -4.31 -18.48 -3.75
CA PRO A 13 -5.56 -18.06 -4.39
C PRO A 13 -6.82 -18.48 -3.60
N PHE A 14 -6.69 -19.35 -2.59
CA PHE A 14 -7.79 -19.65 -1.66
C PHE A 14 -8.37 -18.38 -1.02
N TYR A 15 -7.52 -17.42 -0.64
CA TYR A 15 -8.00 -16.16 -0.06
C TYR A 15 -8.77 -15.28 -1.05
N ALA A 16 -8.71 -15.61 -2.35
CA ALA A 16 -9.46 -14.98 -3.42
C ALA A 16 -10.71 -15.77 -3.84
N GLY A 17 -11.17 -16.70 -3.00
CA GLY A 17 -12.34 -17.53 -3.26
C GLY A 17 -12.12 -18.62 -4.31
N ALA A 18 -10.87 -18.90 -4.71
CA ALA A 18 -10.58 -19.82 -5.80
C ALA A 18 -10.09 -21.20 -5.30
N TYR A 19 -10.63 -22.25 -5.89
CA TYR A 19 -10.11 -23.61 -5.76
C TYR A 19 -9.14 -23.92 -6.90
N VAL A 20 -7.96 -24.42 -6.55
CA VAL A 20 -6.89 -24.66 -7.53
C VAL A 20 -6.19 -25.99 -7.30
N TYR A 21 -5.90 -26.68 -8.40
CA TYR A 21 -5.13 -27.93 -8.42
C TYR A 21 -4.08 -27.89 -9.53
N GLY A 22 -3.02 -28.70 -9.40
CA GLY A 22 -1.97 -28.75 -10.43
C GLY A 22 -0.98 -27.58 -10.41
N LYS A 23 -0.86 -26.85 -9.28
CA LYS A 23 0.02 -25.67 -9.10
C LYS A 23 1.51 -25.91 -9.39
N SER A 24 1.94 -27.16 -9.44
CA SER A 24 3.34 -27.52 -9.69
C SER A 24 3.48 -28.76 -10.54
N GLY A 25 4.51 -28.81 -11.38
CA GLY A 25 4.79 -29.91 -12.31
C GLY A 25 6.14 -30.61 -12.09
N LYS A 26 6.41 -31.56 -12.99
CA LYS A 26 7.70 -32.23 -13.15
C LYS A 26 8.52 -31.49 -14.22
N GLN A 27 9.83 -31.34 -14.01
CA GLN A 27 10.76 -30.90 -15.04
C GLN A 27 11.84 -31.96 -15.27
N MET A 28 12.23 -32.10 -16.53
CA MET A 28 13.36 -32.92 -16.96
C MET A 28 14.50 -32.00 -17.34
N ALA A 29 15.67 -32.21 -16.74
CA ALA A 29 16.89 -31.49 -17.10
C ALA A 29 18.01 -32.50 -17.36
N ILE A 30 18.87 -32.23 -18.34
CA ILE A 30 20.09 -33.01 -18.53
C ILE A 30 21.15 -32.44 -17.59
N VAL A 31 21.63 -33.26 -16.66
CA VAL A 31 22.71 -32.92 -15.74
C VAL A 31 23.80 -33.98 -15.91
N ASP A 32 25.01 -33.55 -16.23
CA ASP A 32 26.17 -34.44 -16.50
C ASP A 32 25.86 -35.53 -17.55
N GLY A 33 25.19 -35.12 -18.63
CA GLY A 33 24.82 -36.02 -19.74
C GLY A 33 23.69 -37.02 -19.43
N ARG A 34 23.06 -36.94 -18.24
CA ARG A 34 21.95 -37.81 -17.84
C ARG A 34 20.66 -37.04 -17.61
N ALA A 35 19.54 -37.58 -18.09
CA ALA A 35 18.23 -37.01 -17.83
C ALA A 35 17.86 -37.17 -16.34
N ARG A 36 17.69 -36.05 -15.64
CA ARG A 36 17.29 -35.99 -14.24
C ARG A 36 15.90 -35.38 -14.12
N LYS A 37 15.00 -36.12 -13.46
CA LYS A 37 13.65 -35.66 -13.15
C LYS A 37 13.62 -34.92 -11.82
N SER A 38 12.93 -33.79 -11.78
CA SER A 38 12.70 -33.00 -10.57
C SER A 38 11.23 -32.62 -10.45
N TYR A 39 10.75 -32.43 -9.22
CA TYR A 39 9.34 -32.23 -8.89
C TYR A 39 9.12 -30.89 -8.18
N LYS A 40 7.84 -30.50 -8.04
CA LYS A 40 7.40 -29.29 -7.32
C LYS A 40 7.86 -27.98 -7.96
N HIS A 41 7.99 -27.97 -9.29
CA HIS A 41 8.26 -26.75 -10.05
C HIS A 41 6.97 -25.94 -10.20
N PRO A 42 6.92 -24.69 -9.71
CA PRO A 42 5.73 -23.86 -9.83
C PRO A 42 5.35 -23.67 -11.30
N LYS A 43 4.05 -23.80 -11.61
CA LYS A 43 3.50 -23.48 -12.91
C LYS A 43 2.87 -22.07 -12.90
N PRO A 44 2.90 -21.34 -14.02
CA PRO A 44 2.10 -20.13 -14.17
C PRO A 44 0.60 -20.49 -14.13
N PHE A 45 -0.26 -19.49 -13.89
CA PHE A 45 -1.67 -19.70 -13.54
C PHE A 45 -2.49 -20.31 -14.69
N ASP A 46 -2.11 -19.99 -15.92
CA ASP A 46 -2.65 -20.51 -17.17
C ASP A 46 -2.33 -21.99 -17.42
N GLU A 47 -1.31 -22.54 -16.74
CA GLU A 47 -0.92 -23.95 -16.85
C GLU A 47 -1.41 -24.80 -15.66
N TRP A 48 -2.23 -24.24 -14.77
CA TRP A 48 -2.83 -25.00 -13.67
C TRP A 48 -3.90 -25.95 -14.20
N ASP A 49 -3.87 -27.19 -13.72
CA ASP A 49 -4.78 -28.25 -14.20
C ASP A 49 -6.25 -27.93 -13.86
N VAL A 50 -6.49 -27.24 -12.73
CA VAL A 50 -7.81 -26.76 -12.33
C VAL A 50 -7.69 -25.37 -11.72
N LEU A 51 -8.51 -24.43 -12.21
CA LEU A 51 -8.72 -23.10 -11.63
C LEU A 51 -10.22 -22.78 -11.63
N LEU A 52 -10.87 -22.99 -10.50
CA LEU A 52 -12.27 -22.61 -10.30
C LEU A 52 -12.30 -21.31 -9.49
N ARG A 53 -12.60 -20.22 -10.17
CA ARG A 53 -12.84 -18.91 -9.53
C ARG A 53 -14.22 -18.91 -8.88
N GLU A 54 -14.41 -18.10 -7.85
CA GLU A 54 -15.70 -17.95 -7.16
C GLU A 54 -16.24 -19.26 -6.58
N HIS A 55 -15.35 -20.18 -6.19
CA HIS A 55 -15.72 -21.44 -5.55
C HIS A 55 -16.27 -21.24 -4.13
N HIS A 56 -15.80 -20.22 -3.42
CA HIS A 56 -16.24 -19.86 -2.07
C HIS A 56 -16.05 -18.36 -1.83
N GLU A 57 -16.59 -17.84 -0.74
CA GLU A 57 -16.37 -16.46 -0.33
C GLU A 57 -14.90 -16.22 -0.01
N GLY A 58 -14.26 -15.37 -0.81
CA GLY A 58 -12.87 -14.93 -0.60
C GLY A 58 -12.80 -13.75 0.36
N TYR A 59 -11.63 -13.56 0.98
CA TYR A 59 -11.32 -12.35 1.74
C TYR A 59 -11.05 -11.15 0.83
N ILE A 60 -10.60 -11.43 -0.39
CA ILE A 60 -10.39 -10.46 -1.47
C ILE A 60 -11.01 -11.01 -2.75
N ASP A 61 -11.28 -10.14 -3.72
CA ASP A 61 -11.73 -10.59 -5.03
C ASP A 61 -10.56 -11.10 -5.91
N TRP A 62 -10.89 -11.78 -7.02
CA TRP A 62 -9.89 -12.34 -7.93
C TRP A 62 -9.03 -11.24 -8.59
N ALA A 63 -9.62 -10.10 -8.92
CA ALA A 63 -8.91 -9.00 -9.56
C ALA A 63 -7.88 -8.38 -8.61
N GLU A 64 -8.21 -8.24 -7.33
CA GLU A 64 -7.32 -7.81 -6.26
C GLU A 64 -6.19 -8.81 -6.06
N PHE A 65 -6.49 -10.11 -6.04
CA PHE A 65 -5.46 -11.14 -6.00
C PHE A 65 -4.48 -11.02 -7.16
N GLU A 66 -4.96 -10.89 -8.40
CA GLU A 66 -4.11 -10.71 -9.59
C GLU A 66 -3.26 -9.44 -9.51
N ARG A 67 -3.84 -8.31 -9.06
CA ARG A 67 -3.09 -7.07 -8.80
C ARG A 67 -1.98 -7.30 -7.77
N ASN A 68 -2.28 -7.97 -6.67
CA ASN A 68 -1.32 -8.31 -5.62
C ASN A 68 -0.20 -9.21 -6.14
N GLN A 69 -0.51 -10.21 -6.99
CA GLN A 69 0.52 -11.06 -7.61
C GLN A 69 1.45 -10.27 -8.53
N LYS A 70 0.91 -9.35 -9.35
CA LYS A 70 1.72 -8.45 -10.20
C LYS A 70 2.63 -7.57 -9.35
N GLN A 71 2.12 -7.01 -8.27
CA GLN A 71 2.92 -6.19 -7.35
C GLN A 71 4.00 -7.01 -6.64
N LEU A 72 3.69 -8.24 -6.22
CA LEU A 72 4.68 -9.15 -5.64
C LEU A 72 5.78 -9.53 -6.64
N ALA A 73 5.43 -9.76 -7.91
CA ALA A 73 6.39 -10.05 -8.97
C ALA A 73 7.29 -8.83 -9.26
N ALA A 74 6.71 -7.64 -9.36
CA ALA A 74 7.47 -6.39 -9.50
C ALA A 74 8.42 -6.16 -8.31
N ASN A 75 7.99 -6.52 -7.10
CA ASN A 75 8.80 -6.43 -5.89
C ASN A 75 9.90 -7.51 -5.77
N ALA A 76 9.84 -8.58 -6.57
CA ALA A 76 10.82 -9.67 -6.58
C ALA A 76 12.05 -9.27 -7.41
N TYR A 77 12.80 -8.27 -6.94
CA TYR A 77 14.02 -7.79 -7.59
C TYR A 77 15.18 -8.79 -7.43
N GLY A 78 15.98 -9.00 -8.47
CA GLY A 78 17.16 -9.88 -8.39
C GLY A 78 18.20 -9.73 -9.49
N LYS A 79 17.83 -9.19 -10.66
CA LYS A 79 18.72 -9.02 -11.82
C LYS A 79 18.98 -7.53 -12.09
N ALA A 80 19.97 -7.23 -12.94
CA ALA A 80 20.18 -5.88 -13.43
C ALA A 80 18.97 -5.44 -14.27
N GLY A 81 18.42 -4.25 -14.01
CA GLY A 81 17.25 -3.70 -14.71
C GLY A 81 15.93 -3.76 -13.94
N ASP A 82 15.74 -4.68 -12.97
CA ASP A 82 14.48 -4.71 -12.20
C ASP A 82 14.31 -3.43 -11.36
N VAL A 83 13.10 -2.95 -11.09
CA VAL A 83 12.91 -1.80 -10.19
C VAL A 83 12.73 -2.31 -8.77
N LYS A 84 13.58 -1.87 -7.84
CA LYS A 84 13.42 -2.19 -6.42
C LYS A 84 12.58 -1.12 -5.73
N SER A 85 11.57 -1.54 -4.98
CA SER A 85 10.84 -0.65 -4.07
C SER A 85 11.75 -0.15 -2.95
N GLY A 86 11.72 1.17 -2.68
CA GLY A 86 12.45 1.78 -1.58
C GLY A 86 11.98 1.24 -0.24
N ARG A 87 12.82 0.48 0.46
CA ARG A 87 12.48 -0.15 1.76
C ARG A 87 12.90 0.67 2.98
N GLY A 88 13.21 1.95 2.77
CA GLY A 88 13.78 2.84 3.80
C GLY A 88 15.19 2.43 4.25
N GLY A 89 15.77 3.23 5.14
CA GLY A 89 17.10 3.01 5.72
C GLY A 89 18.15 4.04 5.25
N ARG A 90 19.37 3.93 5.81
CA ARG A 90 20.46 4.90 5.56
C ARG A 90 21.20 4.68 4.23
N ALA A 91 20.90 3.60 3.51
CA ALA A 91 21.49 3.32 2.20
C ALA A 91 20.66 3.93 1.08
N LEU A 92 21.16 5.01 0.47
CA LEU A 92 20.47 5.73 -0.61
C LEU A 92 20.28 4.84 -1.85
N LEU A 93 21.27 4.01 -2.17
CA LEU A 93 21.39 3.28 -3.44
C LEU A 93 21.11 1.79 -3.27
N ALA A 94 20.35 1.43 -2.24
CA ALA A 94 20.06 0.05 -1.87
C ALA A 94 19.37 -0.71 -3.02
N GLY A 95 20.12 -1.56 -3.72
CA GLY A 95 19.64 -2.34 -4.87
C GLY A 95 19.66 -1.60 -6.21
N LEU A 96 20.26 -0.42 -6.28
CA LEU A 96 20.57 0.24 -7.56
C LEU A 96 21.92 -0.20 -8.11
N PHE A 97 22.93 -0.38 -7.24
CA PHE A 97 24.24 -0.83 -7.69
C PHE A 97 24.24 -2.29 -8.16
N ALA A 98 24.97 -2.51 -9.25
CA ALA A 98 25.34 -3.82 -9.75
C ALA A 98 26.86 -4.00 -9.65
N CYS A 99 27.28 -5.24 -9.40
CA CYS A 99 28.68 -5.61 -9.37
C CYS A 99 29.24 -5.61 -10.80
N ALA A 100 30.23 -4.76 -11.09
CA ALA A 100 30.87 -4.72 -12.40
C ALA A 100 31.54 -6.05 -12.81
N ARG A 101 31.88 -6.93 -11.85
CA ARG A 101 32.52 -8.23 -12.13
C ARG A 101 31.55 -9.33 -12.51
N CYS A 102 30.37 -9.39 -11.88
CA CYS A 102 29.44 -10.52 -12.05
C CYS A 102 28.02 -10.10 -12.45
N GLY A 103 27.76 -8.80 -12.61
CA GLY A 103 26.46 -8.24 -13.00
C GLY A 103 25.36 -8.33 -11.93
N ARG A 104 25.60 -9.04 -10.81
CA ARG A 104 24.60 -9.18 -9.73
C ARG A 104 24.44 -7.88 -8.96
N ARG A 105 23.22 -7.60 -8.50
CA ARG A 105 22.96 -6.45 -7.63
C ARG A 105 23.67 -6.56 -6.29
N LEU A 106 24.16 -5.44 -5.81
CA LEU A 106 24.72 -5.34 -4.47
C LEU A 106 23.58 -5.32 -3.45
N PHE A 107 23.73 -6.11 -2.39
CA PHE A 107 22.87 -6.04 -1.22
C PHE A 107 23.47 -5.11 -0.19
N VAL A 108 22.62 -4.55 0.67
CA VAL A 108 23.06 -3.71 1.78
C VAL A 108 23.08 -4.56 3.04
N ALA A 109 24.25 -4.66 3.66
CA ALA A 109 24.39 -5.10 5.03
C ALA A 109 24.50 -3.87 5.94
N TYR A 110 23.92 -3.93 7.12
CA TYR A 110 24.13 -2.92 8.15
C TYR A 110 25.10 -3.49 9.19
N THR A 111 26.21 -2.81 9.43
CA THR A 111 27.27 -3.31 10.31
C THR A 111 27.73 -2.27 11.31
N GLY A 112 28.36 -2.73 12.41
CA GLY A 112 28.88 -1.89 13.48
C GLY A 112 27.90 -1.67 14.63
N ARG A 113 28.37 -0.99 15.69
CA ARG A 113 27.55 -0.67 16.89
C ARG A 113 26.41 0.30 16.56
N ILE A 114 26.72 1.31 15.74
CA ILE A 114 25.71 2.15 15.07
C ILE A 114 25.59 1.59 13.66
N PRO A 115 24.44 1.01 13.27
CA PRO A 115 24.30 0.31 11.99
C PRO A 115 24.56 1.25 10.80
N GLN A 116 25.69 1.08 10.13
CA GLN A 116 26.05 1.82 8.91
C GLN A 116 25.89 0.93 7.68
N PRO A 117 25.44 1.50 6.54
CA PRO A 117 25.24 0.73 5.32
C PRO A 117 26.56 0.30 4.69
N VAL A 118 26.64 -0.96 4.27
CA VAL A 118 27.76 -1.55 3.52
C VAL A 118 27.16 -2.27 2.31
N TYR A 119 27.56 -1.83 1.11
CA TYR A 119 27.19 -2.49 -0.13
C TYR A 119 28.09 -3.70 -0.35
N ARG A 120 27.48 -4.86 -0.59
CA ARG A 120 28.18 -6.14 -0.74
C ARG A 120 27.66 -6.91 -1.94
N CYS A 121 28.54 -7.58 -2.64
CA CYS A 121 28.14 -8.56 -3.64
C CYS A 121 27.90 -9.92 -2.98
N ALA A 122 26.65 -10.40 -2.99
CA ALA A 122 26.29 -11.73 -2.49
C ALA A 122 26.60 -12.79 -3.55
N ARG A 123 27.87 -13.18 -3.65
CA ARG A 123 28.23 -14.49 -4.20
C ARG A 123 28.46 -15.40 -3.01
N PHE A 124 27.44 -16.16 -2.63
CA PHE A 124 27.53 -17.12 -1.51
C PHE A 124 28.36 -18.36 -1.90
N ASP A 125 28.52 -18.60 -3.21
CA ASP A 125 28.89 -19.92 -3.71
C ASP A 125 30.40 -20.07 -4.01
N MET A 126 31.20 -18.99 -4.01
CA MET A 126 32.66 -19.07 -4.15
C MET A 126 33.37 -17.84 -3.57
N PRO A 127 34.35 -18.00 -2.67
CA PRO A 127 35.31 -16.95 -2.35
C PRO A 127 36.29 -16.73 -3.53
N PRO A 128 36.88 -15.52 -3.67
CA PRO A 128 36.66 -14.33 -2.84
C PRO A 128 35.36 -13.57 -3.19
N GLN A 129 34.77 -12.89 -2.20
CA GLN A 129 33.63 -11.98 -2.42
C GLN A 129 34.01 -10.92 -3.47
N CYS A 130 33.21 -10.75 -4.52
CA CYS A 130 33.58 -9.90 -5.66
C CYS A 130 33.93 -8.45 -5.27
N MET A 131 33.16 -7.85 -4.36
CA MET A 131 33.40 -6.51 -3.83
C MET A 131 32.52 -6.22 -2.61
N SER A 132 33.02 -5.38 -1.71
CA SER A 132 32.30 -4.82 -0.56
C SER A 132 32.85 -3.42 -0.26
N PHE A 133 31.98 -2.44 0.02
CA PHE A 133 32.38 -1.08 0.39
C PHE A 133 31.33 -0.38 1.25
N GLY A 134 31.76 0.59 2.06
CA GLY A 134 30.87 1.39 2.90
C GLY A 134 30.01 2.36 2.08
N GLY A 135 28.75 2.53 2.47
CA GLY A 135 27.80 3.36 1.74
C GLY A 135 27.92 4.86 2.00
N SER A 136 28.43 5.29 3.16
CA SER A 136 28.35 6.69 3.60
C SER A 136 28.95 7.70 2.62
N ARG A 137 30.14 7.42 2.04
CA ARG A 137 30.81 8.38 1.14
C ARG A 137 30.17 8.40 -0.24
N ILE A 138 29.80 7.23 -0.77
CA ILE A 138 29.26 7.11 -2.12
C ILE A 138 27.81 7.59 -2.18
N ASP A 139 27.01 7.31 -1.16
CA ASP A 139 25.63 7.80 -1.05
C ASP A 139 25.61 9.32 -0.93
N ALA A 140 26.54 9.90 -0.16
CA ALA A 140 26.67 11.36 -0.07
C ALA A 140 27.10 11.98 -1.40
N ALA A 141 28.05 11.37 -2.12
CA ALA A 141 28.50 11.87 -3.41
C ALA A 141 27.37 11.83 -4.45
N ILE A 142 26.69 10.69 -4.59
CA ILE A 142 25.59 10.55 -5.55
C ILE A 142 24.38 11.39 -5.12
N GLY A 143 24.11 11.50 -3.82
CA GLY A 143 23.05 12.37 -3.31
C GLY A 143 23.25 13.83 -3.70
N LYS A 144 24.48 14.34 -3.68
CA LYS A 144 24.79 15.70 -4.13
C LYS A 144 24.50 15.93 -5.61
N GLU A 145 24.80 14.95 -6.47
CA GLU A 145 24.52 15.03 -7.91
C GLU A 145 23.03 14.82 -8.22
N LEU A 146 22.34 14.01 -7.40
CA LEU A 146 20.93 13.72 -7.58
C LEU A 146 20.04 14.92 -7.25
N LEU A 147 20.42 15.70 -6.23
CA LEU A 147 19.61 16.82 -5.74
C LEU A 147 19.28 17.85 -6.85
N PRO A 148 20.24 18.39 -7.62
CA PRO A 148 19.94 19.32 -8.71
C PRO A 148 19.02 18.75 -9.80
N VAL A 149 19.14 17.45 -10.09
CA VAL A 149 18.32 16.77 -11.11
C VAL A 149 16.87 16.64 -10.64
N VAL A 150 16.68 16.34 -9.36
CA VAL A 150 15.35 16.11 -8.80
C VAL A 150 14.69 17.39 -8.30
N GLU A 151 15.45 18.46 -8.04
CA GLU A 151 14.98 19.73 -7.48
C GLU A 151 13.73 20.30 -8.19
N PRO A 152 13.66 20.38 -9.53
CA PRO A 152 12.47 20.91 -10.21
C PRO A 152 11.22 20.05 -9.93
N MET A 153 11.35 18.72 -10.02
CA MET A 153 10.26 17.78 -9.75
C MET A 153 9.90 17.73 -8.26
N ALA A 154 10.87 17.92 -7.37
CA ALA A 154 10.66 17.92 -5.93
C ALA A 154 9.84 19.13 -5.49
N ILE A 155 10.08 20.30 -6.11
CA ILE A 155 9.28 21.51 -5.87
C ILE A 155 7.85 21.31 -6.35
N GLU A 156 7.67 20.78 -7.56
CA GLU A 156 6.33 20.48 -8.09
C GLU A 156 5.58 19.46 -7.23
N ALA A 157 6.26 18.37 -6.83
CA ALA A 157 5.68 17.35 -5.95
C ALA A 157 5.34 17.91 -4.57
N ALA A 158 6.18 18.78 -3.99
CA ALA A 158 5.90 19.45 -2.72
C ALA A 158 4.67 20.35 -2.83
N ARG A 159 4.54 21.13 -3.92
CA ARG A 159 3.35 21.95 -4.19
C ARG A 159 2.10 21.11 -4.35
N GLN A 160 2.17 19.99 -5.08
CA GLN A 160 1.04 19.07 -5.23
C GLN A 160 0.64 18.46 -3.89
N ALA A 161 1.61 18.04 -3.07
CA ALA A 161 1.35 17.49 -1.74
C ALA A 161 0.69 18.53 -0.82
N GLU A 162 1.14 19.78 -0.88
CA GLU A 162 0.51 20.90 -0.15
C GLU A 162 -0.93 21.13 -0.62
N GLN A 163 -1.17 21.15 -1.93
CA GLN A 163 -2.52 21.29 -2.50
C GLN A 163 -3.45 20.17 -2.02
N MET A 164 -3.01 18.91 -2.14
CA MET A 164 -3.78 17.75 -1.66
C MET A 164 -4.09 17.84 -0.16
N HIS A 165 -3.15 18.35 0.63
CA HIS A 165 -3.35 18.55 2.07
C HIS A 165 -4.40 19.63 2.33
N MET A 166 -4.33 20.76 1.62
CA MET A 166 -5.32 21.84 1.75
C MET A 166 -6.72 21.41 1.30
N ASP A 167 -6.82 20.62 0.24
CA ASP A 167 -8.09 20.06 -0.23
C ASP A 167 -8.69 19.13 0.83
N THR A 168 -7.86 18.28 1.45
CA THR A 168 -8.28 17.39 2.54
C THR A 168 -8.79 18.18 3.75
N LEU A 169 -8.07 19.24 4.17
CA LEU A 169 -8.51 20.11 5.26
C LEU A 169 -9.82 20.84 4.93
N THR A 170 -10.00 21.22 3.66
CA THR A 170 -11.22 21.90 3.20
C THR A 170 -12.41 20.97 3.25
N GLU A 171 -12.24 19.72 2.83
CA GLU A 171 -13.28 18.70 2.90
C GLU A 171 -13.63 18.35 4.36
N GLN A 172 -12.64 18.19 5.23
CA GLN A 172 -12.89 17.99 6.67
C GLN A 172 -13.69 19.15 7.27
N ARG A 173 -13.34 20.40 6.95
CA ARG A 173 -14.11 21.58 7.39
C ARG A 173 -15.53 21.58 6.84
N ARG A 174 -15.73 21.12 5.61
CA ARG A 174 -17.05 21.01 4.99
C ARG A 174 -17.92 19.99 5.72
N ILE A 175 -17.37 18.81 6.01
CA ILE A 175 -18.06 17.76 6.77
C ILE A 175 -18.51 18.30 8.13
N VAL A 176 -17.61 18.90 8.90
CA VAL A 176 -17.94 19.47 10.23
C VAL A 176 -19.02 20.55 10.14
N LYS A 177 -19.00 21.38 9.08
CA LYS A 177 -20.06 22.39 8.87
C LYS A 177 -21.43 21.75 8.59
N LEU A 178 -21.47 20.68 7.81
CA LEU A 178 -22.72 19.98 7.50
C LEU A 178 -23.26 19.28 8.76
N GLU A 179 -22.39 18.65 9.56
CA GLU A 179 -22.77 18.06 10.85
C GLU A 179 -23.37 19.10 11.81
N LEU A 180 -22.75 20.29 11.89
CA LEU A 180 -23.29 21.39 12.69
C LEU A 180 -24.68 21.84 12.22
N GLN A 181 -24.87 21.99 10.89
CA GLN A 181 -26.16 22.37 10.31
C GLN A 181 -27.24 21.32 10.61
N GLN A 182 -26.90 20.04 10.50
CA GLN A 182 -27.81 18.95 10.82
C GLN A 182 -28.20 18.98 12.30
N ALA A 183 -27.24 19.11 13.21
CA ALA A 183 -27.50 19.20 14.65
C ALA A 183 -28.38 20.41 15.01
N GLN A 184 -28.16 21.56 14.37
CA GLN A 184 -29.00 22.76 14.55
C GLN A 184 -30.43 22.51 14.07
N TYR A 185 -30.60 21.90 12.90
CA TYR A 185 -31.92 21.55 12.37
C TYR A 185 -32.68 20.58 13.27
N GLU A 186 -32.01 19.52 13.75
CA GLU A 186 -32.59 18.54 14.67
C GLU A 186 -33.01 19.18 16.00
N ALA A 187 -32.20 20.10 16.55
CA ALA A 187 -32.54 20.86 17.75
C ALA A 187 -33.78 21.73 17.54
N THR A 188 -33.85 22.50 16.45
CA THR A 188 -35.02 23.34 16.13
C THR A 188 -36.28 22.49 15.91
N LEU A 189 -36.14 21.31 15.26
CA LEU A 189 -37.26 20.41 15.06
C LEU A 189 -37.76 19.80 16.38
N ALA A 190 -36.84 19.42 17.28
CA ALA A 190 -37.17 18.92 18.61
C ALA A 190 -37.91 19.97 19.45
N GLU A 191 -37.45 21.23 19.42
CA GLU A 191 -38.12 22.36 20.08
C GLU A 191 -39.56 22.54 19.57
N ARG A 192 -39.76 22.55 18.24
CA ARG A 192 -41.10 22.65 17.64
C ARG A 192 -42.01 21.48 18.04
N ARG A 193 -41.48 20.26 18.06
CA ARG A 193 -42.22 19.06 18.49
C ARG A 193 -42.60 19.14 19.96
N TYR A 194 -41.69 19.59 20.82
CA TYR A 194 -41.96 19.79 22.24
C TYR A 194 -43.08 20.82 22.46
N ALA A 195 -42.96 22.00 21.83
CA ALA A 195 -43.94 23.08 21.95
C ALA A 195 -45.35 22.68 21.46
N ALA A 196 -45.46 21.77 20.48
CA ALA A 196 -46.74 21.27 19.97
C ALA A 196 -47.38 20.18 20.86
N CYS A 197 -46.57 19.46 21.64
CA CYS A 197 -47.02 18.41 22.55
C CYS A 197 -47.29 18.92 23.98
N ASP A 198 -46.87 20.13 24.33
CA ASP A 198 -47.11 20.76 25.64
C ASP A 198 -48.63 21.06 25.84
N PRO A 199 -49.27 20.48 26.87
CA PRO A 199 -50.67 20.73 27.19
C PRO A 199 -51.02 22.22 27.36
N ASP A 200 -50.09 23.04 27.88
CA ASP A 200 -50.31 24.48 28.12
C ASP A 200 -50.35 25.30 26.82
N ASN A 201 -49.74 24.81 25.73
CA ASN A 201 -49.77 25.45 24.41
C ASN A 201 -51.01 25.06 23.58
N ARG A 202 -51.67 23.95 23.92
CA ARG A 202 -52.92 23.51 23.25
C ARG A 202 -54.09 24.46 23.49
N LEU A 203 -54.05 25.21 24.59
CA LEU A 203 -55.10 26.16 25.00
C LEU A 203 -54.96 27.55 24.36
N LYS A 204 -53.79 27.91 23.79
CA LYS A 204 -53.55 29.27 23.25
C LYS A 204 -54.01 29.46 21.79
N GLN A 205 -54.38 28.40 21.07
CA GLN A 205 -54.92 28.51 19.70
C GLN A 205 -56.46 28.56 19.63
N GLY A 206 -57.15 28.53 20.78
CA GLY A 206 -58.60 28.60 20.87
C GLY A 206 -59.10 29.90 21.51
N GLY A 207 -59.17 30.99 20.73
CA GLY A 207 -60.03 32.13 21.06
C GLY A 207 -59.35 33.39 21.58
N SER A 208 -58.98 34.28 20.67
CA SER A 208 -59.00 35.72 20.94
C SER A 208 -60.04 36.36 20.03
N ARG A 209 -61.27 36.48 20.54
CA ARG A 209 -62.23 37.49 20.05
C ARG A 209 -61.83 38.81 20.69
N ILE A 210 -61.14 39.65 19.94
CA ILE A 210 -60.99 41.07 20.25
C ILE A 210 -62.37 41.70 19.99
N LEU A 211 -63.06 42.10 21.06
CA LEU A 211 -64.23 43.00 21.01
C LEU A 211 -63.73 44.46 20.95
N PRO A 212 -64.46 45.37 20.27
CA PRO A 212 -63.97 46.70 19.98
C PRO A 212 -64.10 47.68 21.15
N VAL A 213 -63.26 48.69 21.04
CA VAL A 213 -63.07 49.92 21.83
C VAL A 213 -64.37 50.64 22.21
N GLY A 214 -64.42 51.19 23.43
CA GLY A 214 -65.37 52.23 23.82
C GLY A 214 -65.02 52.89 25.17
N LEU A 215 -64.58 54.15 25.12
CA LEU A 215 -64.46 55.09 26.23
C LEU A 215 -64.30 56.51 25.64
N PRO A 216 -64.82 57.56 26.28
CA PRO A 216 -66.20 57.77 26.75
C PRO A 216 -67.13 58.39 25.68
#